data_AF-A0A1Q2TWH5-F1
#
_entry.id   AF-A0A1Q2TWH5-F1
#
_cell.length_a   1.000
_cell.length_b   1.000
_cell.length_c   1.000
_cell.angle_alpha   90.00
_cell.angle_beta   90.00
_cell.angle_gamma   90.00
#
_symmetry.space_group_name_H-M   'P 1'
#
loop_
_entity.id
_entity.type
_entity.pdbx_description
1 polymer ?
#
loop_
_entity_poly.entity_id
_entity_poly.type
_entity_poly.pdbx_seq_one_letter_code
_entity_poly.pdbx_strand_id
1 'polypeptide(L)'
;MANQLNTSIAQNKDQQKRYKEQVKAQIDKIDARIDEFRAKVDQVEAEGKLQYNNLLEEMMTKRDAAQKKFESLQNASESAWDDLQKGFESAWQELDQSFQKALQNF
;
A
#
# COMPACT_ATOMS: atom_id res chain seq x y z
N MET A 1 -15.33 27.40 25.10
CA MET A 1 -15.53 25.99 24.66
C MET A 1 -15.49 25.83 23.13
N ALA A 2 -16.11 26.73 22.33
CA ALA A 2 -16.11 26.62 20.86
C ALA A 2 -14.71 26.66 20.18
N ASN A 3 -13.72 27.36 20.76
CA ASN A 3 -12.40 27.51 20.14
C ASN A 3 -11.53 26.23 20.23
N GLN A 4 -11.63 25.48 21.32
CA GLN A 4 -10.85 24.24 21.51
C GLN A 4 -11.31 23.12 20.56
N LEU A 5 -12.62 23.00 20.31
CA LEU A 5 -13.18 22.01 19.40
C LEU A 5 -12.70 22.23 17.95
N ASN A 6 -12.68 23.48 17.49
CA ASN A 6 -12.19 23.83 16.16
C ASN A 6 -10.69 23.54 16.00
N THR A 7 -9.88 23.78 17.04
CA THR A 7 -8.45 23.45 17.03
C THR A 7 -8.22 21.94 16.92
N SER A 8 -8.96 21.12 17.66
CA SER A 8 -8.81 19.65 17.61
C SER A 8 -9.22 19.07 16.25
N ILE A 9 -10.27 19.61 15.62
CA ILE A 9 -10.70 19.19 14.27
C ILE A 9 -9.62 19.53 13.24
N ALA A 10 -9.03 20.72 13.30
CA ALA A 10 -7.95 21.12 12.40
C ALA A 10 -6.71 20.21 12.56
N GLN A 11 -6.31 19.91 13.79
CA GLN A 11 -5.20 19.00 14.08
C GLN A 11 -5.44 17.58 13.53
N ASN A 12 -6.67 17.06 13.61
CA ASN A 12 -7.01 15.75 13.07
C ASN A 12 -6.88 15.74 11.53
N LYS A 13 -7.41 16.77 10.85
CA LYS A 13 -7.30 16.89 9.38
C LYS A 13 -5.86 16.96 8.89
N ASP A 14 -4.99 17.68 9.60
CA ASP A 14 -3.57 17.75 9.26
C ASP A 14 -2.86 16.40 9.44
N GLN A 15 -3.20 15.65 10.49
CA GLN A 15 -2.68 14.29 10.69
C GLN A 15 -3.12 13.35 9.56
N GLN A 16 -4.40 13.36 9.19
CA GLN A 16 -4.92 12.54 8.09
C GLN A 16 -4.25 12.90 6.76
N LYS A 17 -4.05 14.20 6.49
CA LYS A 17 -3.37 14.64 5.27
C LYS A 17 -1.93 14.11 5.20
N ARG A 18 -1.16 14.27 6.28
CA ARG A 18 0.22 13.76 6.37
C ARG A 18 0.26 12.24 6.20
N TYR A 19 -0.68 11.52 6.80
CA TYR A 19 -0.79 10.08 6.62
C TYR A 19 -1.03 9.71 5.15
N LYS A 20 -1.96 10.40 4.45
CA LYS A 20 -2.22 10.16 3.02
C LYS A 20 -0.97 10.40 2.16
N GLU A 21 -0.22 11.46 2.43
CA GLU A 21 1.02 11.77 1.71
C GLU A 21 2.09 10.70 1.94
N GLN A 22 2.25 10.24 3.19
CA GLN A 22 3.19 9.16 3.53
C GLN A 22 2.81 7.84 2.86
N VAL A 23 1.53 7.48 2.87
CA VAL A 23 1.05 6.27 2.19
C VAL A 23 1.25 6.35 0.68
N LYS A 24 0.92 7.49 0.07
CA LYS A 24 1.15 7.69 -1.38
C LYS A 24 2.62 7.46 -1.73
N ALA A 25 3.55 8.04 -0.98
CA ALA A 25 4.98 7.85 -1.21
C ALA A 25 5.42 6.38 -1.04
N GLN A 26 4.81 5.65 -0.10
CA GLN A 26 5.08 4.23 0.09
C GLN A 26 4.55 3.38 -1.08
N ILE A 27 3.34 3.67 -1.58
CA ILE A 27 2.77 3.01 -2.76
C ILE A 27 3.64 3.27 -3.99
N ASP A 28 4.01 4.53 -4.24
CA ASP A 28 4.88 4.88 -5.36
C ASP A 28 6.24 4.13 -5.28
N LYS A 29 6.77 3.97 -4.05
CA LYS A 29 8.00 3.21 -3.81
C LYS A 29 7.85 1.71 -4.06
N ILE A 30 6.76 1.09 -3.63
CA ILE A 30 6.57 -0.35 -3.83
C ILE A 30 6.29 -0.67 -5.30
N ASP A 31 5.57 0.21 -6.01
CA ASP A 31 5.34 0.10 -7.45
C ASP A 31 6.67 0.05 -8.22
N ALA A 32 7.57 1.00 -7.94
CA ALA A 32 8.89 1.01 -8.57
C ALA A 32 9.70 -0.28 -8.28
N ARG A 33 9.57 -0.85 -7.07
CA ARG A 33 10.25 -2.09 -6.69
C ARG A 33 9.62 -3.33 -7.35
N ILE A 34 8.31 -3.34 -7.54
CA ILE A 34 7.60 -4.40 -8.29
C ILE A 34 8.02 -4.37 -9.76
N ASP A 35 8.15 -3.18 -10.35
CA ASP A 35 8.64 -3.01 -11.72
C ASP A 35 10.09 -3.48 -11.87
N GLU A 36 10.97 -3.15 -10.92
CA GLU A 36 12.35 -3.66 -10.90
C GLU A 36 12.37 -5.20 -10.78
N PHE A 37 11.56 -5.76 -9.88
CA PHE A 37 11.46 -7.21 -9.71
C PHE A 37 10.99 -7.89 -10.99
N ARG A 38 9.94 -7.37 -11.63
CA ARG A 38 9.44 -7.86 -12.91
C ARG A 38 10.53 -7.86 -13.99
N ALA A 39 11.30 -6.78 -14.11
CA ALA A 39 12.41 -6.72 -15.06
C ALA A 39 13.47 -7.79 -14.79
N LYS A 40 13.75 -8.10 -13.52
CA LYS A 40 14.67 -9.20 -13.15
C LYS A 40 14.09 -10.56 -13.49
N VAL A 41 12.81 -10.81 -13.22
CA VAL A 41 12.12 -12.06 -13.60
C VAL A 41 12.18 -12.29 -15.11
N ASP A 42 12.10 -11.24 -15.91
CA ASP A 42 12.21 -11.34 -17.36
C ASP A 42 13.59 -11.82 -17.86
N GLN A 43 14.64 -11.66 -17.04
CA GLN A 43 16.01 -12.10 -17.32
C GLN A 43 16.32 -13.53 -16.84
N VAL A 44 15.45 -14.16 -16.04
CA VAL A 44 15.67 -15.51 -15.50
C VAL A 44 15.37 -16.58 -16.56
N GLU A 45 16.09 -17.70 -16.50
CA GLU A 45 15.85 -18.89 -17.32
C GLU A 45 14.43 -19.46 -17.13
N ALA A 46 13.95 -20.19 -18.14
CA ALA A 46 12.55 -20.61 -18.25
C ALA A 46 12.05 -21.44 -17.04
N GLU A 47 12.91 -22.22 -16.40
CA GLU A 47 12.56 -23.11 -15.29
C GLU A 47 12.19 -22.34 -14.01
N GLY A 48 12.87 -21.23 -13.71
CA GLY A 48 12.53 -20.34 -12.59
C GLY A 48 11.44 -19.31 -12.93
N LYS A 49 11.28 -18.99 -14.22
CA LYS A 49 10.38 -17.92 -14.68
C LYS A 49 8.91 -18.15 -14.30
N LEU A 50 8.42 -19.40 -14.33
CA LEU A 50 7.02 -19.69 -13.95
C LEU A 50 6.76 -19.40 -12.46
N GLN A 51 7.64 -19.83 -11.57
CA GLN A 51 7.49 -19.59 -10.13
C GLN A 51 7.49 -18.10 -9.82
N TYR A 52 8.42 -17.35 -10.42
CA TYR A 52 8.52 -15.92 -10.19
C TYR A 52 7.37 -15.11 -10.80
N ASN A 53 6.84 -15.54 -11.94
CA ASN A 53 5.62 -14.94 -12.50
C ASN A 53 4.42 -15.09 -11.56
N ASN A 54 4.26 -16.26 -10.92
CA ASN A 54 3.19 -16.48 -9.95
C ASN A 54 3.35 -15.57 -8.72
N LEU A 55 4.58 -15.41 -8.21
CA LEU A 55 4.87 -14.50 -7.10
C LEU A 55 4.61 -13.03 -7.50
N LEU A 56 4.97 -12.65 -8.74
CA LEU A 56 4.71 -11.32 -9.28
C LEU A 56 3.20 -11.04 -9.39
N GLU A 57 2.41 -11.99 -9.87
CA GLU A 57 0.95 -11.86 -9.96
C GLU A 57 0.30 -11.72 -8.57
N GLU A 58 0.78 -12.49 -7.58
CA GLU A 58 0.32 -12.37 -6.19
C GLU A 58 0.60 -10.97 -5.64
N MET A 59 1.80 -10.44 -5.85
CA MET A 59 2.19 -9.09 -5.43
C MET A 59 1.35 -8.02 -6.11
N MET A 60 1.15 -8.11 -7.43
CA MET A 60 0.34 -7.15 -8.18
C MET A 60 -1.11 -7.12 -7.70
N THR A 61 -1.70 -8.28 -7.44
CA THR A 61 -3.07 -8.39 -6.92
C THR A 61 -3.20 -7.72 -5.55
N LYS A 62 -2.23 -7.95 -4.66
CA LYS A 62 -2.21 -7.33 -3.32
C LYS A 62 -1.96 -5.82 -3.38
N ARG A 63 -1.09 -5.37 -4.29
CA ARG A 63 -0.85 -3.94 -4.56
C ARG A 63 -2.15 -3.27 -4.98
N ASP A 64 -2.86 -3.85 -5.94
CA ASP A 64 -4.14 -3.31 -6.43
C ASP A 64 -5.20 -3.26 -5.32
N ALA A 65 -5.22 -4.25 -4.43
CA ALA A 65 -6.10 -4.25 -3.26
C ALA A 65 -5.76 -3.11 -2.28
N ALA A 66 -4.47 -2.94 -1.95
CA ALA A 66 -4.00 -1.85 -1.09
C ALA A 66 -4.29 -0.47 -1.71
N GLN A 67 -4.10 -0.32 -3.02
CA GLN A 67 -4.42 0.92 -3.76
C GLN A 67 -5.91 1.25 -3.69
N LYS A 68 -6.82 0.28 -3.90
CA LYS A 68 -8.27 0.50 -3.77
C LYS A 68 -8.67 0.91 -2.34
N LYS A 69 -8.04 0.32 -1.32
CA LYS A 69 -8.26 0.71 0.08
C LYS A 69 -7.73 2.12 0.35
N PHE A 70 -6.60 2.50 -0.24
CA PHE A 70 -6.07 3.85 -0.14
C PHE A 70 -6.98 4.88 -0.81
N GLU A 71 -7.53 4.59 -1.99
CA GLU A 71 -8.53 5.46 -2.65
C GLU A 71 -9.79 5.65 -1.80
N SER A 72 -10.25 4.58 -1.14
CA SER A 72 -11.35 4.66 -0.18
C SER A 72 -11.00 5.56 1.00
N LEU A 73 -9.79 5.40 1.54
CA LEU A 73 -9.26 6.23 2.62
C LEU A 73 -9.13 7.70 2.20
N GLN A 74 -8.69 8.00 0.98
CA GLN A 74 -8.57 9.38 0.49
C GLN A 74 -9.90 10.14 0.55
N ASN A 75 -11.01 9.44 0.32
CA ASN A 75 -12.37 9.98 0.29
C ASN A 75 -13.15 9.77 1.61
N ALA A 76 -12.50 9.25 2.65
CA ALA A 76 -13.14 8.93 3.93
C ALA A 76 -13.65 10.18 4.66
N SER A 77 -14.82 10.06 5.30
CA SER A 77 -15.26 11.01 6.31
C SER A 77 -14.46 10.85 7.61
N GLU A 78 -14.51 11.85 8.49
CA GLU A 78 -13.86 11.78 9.81
C GLU A 78 -14.33 10.57 10.63
N SER A 79 -15.62 10.21 10.53
CA SER A 79 -16.21 9.08 11.25
C SER A 79 -15.83 7.70 10.68
N ALA A 80 -15.47 7.63 9.39
CA ALA A 80 -15.09 6.38 8.72
C ALA A 80 -13.56 6.21 8.61
N TRP A 81 -12.79 7.23 9.00
CA TRP A 81 -11.34 7.29 8.81
C TRP A 81 -10.62 6.10 9.45
N ASP A 82 -10.88 5.82 10.72
CA ASP A 82 -10.17 4.80 11.50
C ASP A 82 -10.37 3.38 10.92
N ASP A 83 -11.61 3.04 10.57
CA ASP A 83 -11.94 1.73 9.99
C ASP A 83 -11.31 1.56 8.60
N LEU A 84 -11.36 2.60 7.76
CA LEU A 84 -10.73 2.57 6.44
C LEU A 84 -9.20 2.53 6.54
N GLN A 85 -8.61 3.22 7.51
CA GLN A 85 -7.18 3.21 7.75
C GLN A 85 -6.71 1.79 8.14
N LYS A 86 -7.39 1.14 9.09
CA LYS A 86 -7.09 -0.26 9.47
C LYS A 86 -7.24 -1.22 8.29
N GLY A 87 -8.27 -1.04 7.47
CA GLY A 87 -8.46 -1.83 6.26
C GLY A 87 -7.34 -1.66 5.24
N PHE A 88 -6.81 -0.44 5.09
CA PHE A 88 -5.63 -0.18 4.28
C PHE A 88 -4.37 -0.81 4.90
N GLU A 89 -4.12 -0.62 6.20
CA GLU A 89 -2.94 -1.16 6.89
C GLU A 89 -2.87 -2.68 6.81
N SER A 90 -4.00 -3.38 6.93
CA SER A 90 -4.06 -4.84 6.74
C SER A 90 -3.67 -5.24 5.31
N ALA A 91 -4.24 -4.59 4.29
CA ALA A 91 -3.90 -4.87 2.89
C ALA A 91 -2.43 -4.55 2.59
N TRP A 92 -1.90 -3.49 3.19
CA TRP A 92 -0.50 -3.10 3.07
C TRP A 92 0.45 -4.13 3.69
N GLN A 93 0.12 -4.66 4.87
CA GLN A 93 0.90 -5.72 5.51
C GLN A 93 0.93 -7.00 4.67
N GLU A 94 -0.21 -7.40 4.08
CA GLU A 94 -0.26 -8.57 3.19
C GLU A 94 0.58 -8.39 1.94
N LEU A 95 0.60 -7.19 1.36
CA LEU A 95 1.46 -6.82 0.24
C LEU A 95 2.94 -6.91 0.65
N ASP A 96 3.32 -6.28 1.76
CA ASP A 96 4.72 -6.28 2.22
C ASP A 96 5.23 -7.70 2.48
N GLN A 97 4.41 -8.56 3.10
CA GLN A 97 4.74 -9.98 3.29
C GLN A 97 4.93 -10.72 1.96
N SER A 98 4.06 -10.49 0.98
CA SER A 98 4.18 -11.11 -0.36
C SER A 98 5.47 -10.65 -1.05
N PHE A 99 5.79 -9.35 -0.93
CA PHE A 99 7.00 -8.77 -1.47
C PHE A 99 8.27 -9.35 -0.81
N GLN A 100 8.30 -9.46 0.51
CA GLN A 100 9.40 -10.09 1.24
C GLN A 100 9.57 -11.56 0.83
N LYS A 101 8.47 -12.31 0.70
CA LYS A 101 8.51 -13.69 0.22
C LYS A 101 9.04 -13.79 -1.21
N ALA A 102 8.65 -12.89 -2.11
CA ALA A 102 9.17 -12.86 -3.47
C ALA A 102 10.68 -12.62 -3.49
N LEU A 103 11.18 -11.67 -2.68
CA LEU A 103 12.61 -11.40 -2.55
C LEU A 103 13.40 -12.56 -1.93
N GLN A 104 12.82 -13.29 -0.97
CA GLN A 104 13.49 -14.43 -0.34
C GLN A 104 13.64 -15.64 -1.27
N ASN A 105 12.72 -15.78 -2.22
CA ASN A 105 12.71 -16.91 -3.15
C ASN A 105 13.46 -16.61 -4.46
N PHE A 106 13.82 -15.34 -4.72
CA PHE A 106 14.54 -14.87 -5.92
C PHE A 106 16.05 -14.94 -5.74
#